data_AF-A0A7K4C3Y9-F1
#
_entry.id   AF-A0A7K4C3Y9-F1
#
_cell.length_a   1.000
_cell.length_b   1.000
_cell.length_c   1.000
_cell.angle_alpha   90.00
_cell.angle_beta   90.00
_cell.angle_gamma   90.00
#
_symmetry.space_group_name_H-M   'P 1'
#
loop_
_entity.id
_entity.type
_entity.pdbx_description
1 polymer ?
#
loop_
_entity_poly.entity_id
_entity_poly.type
_entity_poly.pdbx_seq_one_letter_code
_entity_poly.pdbx_strand_id
1 'polypeptide(L)' 'MKCYYCALEGGESEAVAICIVCGMGLCMEHAVRKDVDVWEGGYPLPSRRVKAPLPRILCPECYAALYGK' A
#
# COMPACT_ATOMS: atom_id res chain seq x y z
N MET A 1 -16.21 1.12 -4.44
CA MET A 1 -15.61 -0.09 -3.82
C MET A 1 -15.38 0.26 -2.35
N LYS A 2 -15.65 -0.62 -1.40
CA LYS A 2 -15.64 -0.26 0.04
C LYS A 2 -14.24 -0.31 0.68
N CYS A 3 -14.05 0.47 1.73
CA CYS A 3 -12.88 0.33 2.59
C CYS A 3 -12.99 -0.95 3.42
N TYR A 4 -11.94 -1.76 3.40
CA TYR A 4 -11.91 -3.06 4.09
C TYR A 4 -12.11 -2.92 5.62
N TYR A 5 -11.39 -2.01 6.26
CA TYR A 5 -11.50 -1.79 7.71
C TYR A 5 -12.88 -1.26 8.12
N CYS A 6 -13.40 -0.26 7.42
CA CYS A 6 -14.74 0.25 7.70
C CYS A 6 -15.79 -0.83 7.52
N ALA A 7 -15.67 -1.68 6.50
CA ALA A 7 -16.60 -2.78 6.28
C ALA A 7 -16.58 -3.83 7.42
N LEU A 8 -15.42 -4.10 8.02
CA LEU A 8 -15.31 -4.97 9.19
C LEU A 8 -16.04 -4.41 10.42
N GLU A 9 -16.09 -3.09 10.55
CA GLU A 9 -16.81 -2.38 11.62
C GLU A 9 -18.29 -2.14 11.30
N GLY A 10 -18.79 -2.66 10.17
CA GLY A 10 -20.16 -2.45 9.71
C GLY A 10 -20.41 -1.09 9.05
N GLY A 11 -19.35 -0.35 8.76
CA GLY A 11 -19.38 0.91 8.03
C GLY A 11 -19.40 0.74 6.51
N GLU A 12 -19.87 1.79 5.83
CA GLU A 12 -20.11 1.80 4.38
C GLU A 12 -19.17 2.76 3.63
N SER A 13 -18.07 3.18 4.25
CA SER A 13 -17.14 4.15 3.66
C SER A 13 -16.55 3.65 2.33
N GLU A 14 -16.55 4.52 1.32
CA GLU A 14 -15.93 4.22 0.03
C GLU A 14 -14.40 4.24 0.13
N ALA A 15 -13.76 3.30 -0.56
CA ALA A 15 -12.33 3.29 -0.76
C ALA A 15 -11.92 4.24 -1.89
N VAL A 16 -10.85 4.97 -1.63
CA VAL A 16 -10.23 5.95 -2.54
C VAL A 16 -8.88 5.45 -3.09
N ALA A 17 -8.34 4.38 -2.49
CA ALA A 17 -7.07 3.80 -2.88
C ALA A 17 -7.01 2.29 -2.59
N ILE A 18 -5.98 1.64 -3.10
CA ILE A 18 -5.71 0.21 -2.92
C ILE A 18 -4.32 0.05 -2.29
N CYS A 19 -4.19 -0.83 -1.29
CA CYS A 19 -2.90 -1.20 -0.74
C CYS A 19 -2.04 -1.91 -1.80
N ILE A 20 -0.83 -1.40 -2.06
CA ILE A 20 0.06 -2.00 -3.09
C ILE A 20 0.53 -3.42 -2.75
N VAL A 21 0.51 -3.80 -1.46
CA VAL A 21 1.04 -5.09 -1.00
C VAL A 21 -0.03 -6.19 -1.05
N CYS A 22 -1.21 -5.93 -0.48
CA CYS A 22 -2.25 -6.96 -0.30
C CYS A 22 -3.53 -6.71 -1.12
N GLY A 23 -3.66 -5.56 -1.79
CA GLY A 23 -4.77 -5.30 -2.71
C GLY A 23 -6.10 -4.88 -2.05
N MET A 24 -6.14 -4.65 -0.74
CA MET A 24 -7.37 -4.19 -0.07
C MET A 24 -7.71 -2.73 -0.40
N GLY A 25 -9.01 -2.40 -0.46
CA GLY A 25 -9.51 -1.04 -0.63
C GLY A 25 -9.44 -0.24 0.69
N LEU A 26 -9.02 1.02 0.62
CA LEU A 26 -8.80 1.90 1.77
C LEU A 26 -9.47 3.27 1.58
N CYS A 27 -10.15 3.77 2.61
CA CYS A 27 -10.61 5.16 2.69
C CYS A 27 -9.46 6.11 3.06
N MET A 28 -9.70 7.42 3.09
CA MET A 28 -8.70 8.43 3.45
C MET A 28 -8.09 8.23 4.86
N GLU A 29 -8.86 7.67 5.80
CA GLU A 29 -8.40 7.46 7.18
C GLU A 29 -7.49 6.23 7.30
N HIS A 30 -7.80 5.16 6.56
CA HIS A 30 -7.05 3.91 6.58
C HIS A 30 -5.93 3.84 5.53
N ALA A 31 -5.83 4.83 4.64
CA ALA A 31 -4.79 4.90 3.63
C ALA A 31 -3.54 5.58 4.17
N VAL A 32 -2.44 4.84 4.27
CA VAL A 32 -1.12 5.38 4.61
C VAL A 32 -0.34 5.63 3.33
N ARG A 33 -0.05 6.90 3.02
CA ARG A 33 0.83 7.27 1.91
C ARG A 33 2.29 7.24 2.37
N LYS A 34 3.13 6.49 1.67
CA LYS A 34 4.58 6.47 1.90
C LYS A 34 5.34 6.39 0.57
N ASP A 35 6.48 7.05 0.51
CA ASP A 35 7.44 6.85 -0.57
C ASP A 35 8.21 5.55 -0.31
N VAL A 36 8.08 4.59 -1.22
CA VAL A 36 8.63 3.23 -1.09
C VAL A 36 9.73 3.04 -2.12
N ASP A 37 10.84 2.42 -1.70
CA ASP A 37 11.90 2.00 -2.60
C ASP A 37 11.37 0.93 -3.57
N VAL A 38 11.52 1.19 -4.87
CA VAL A 38 11.12 0.26 -5.92
C VAL A 38 12.37 -0.30 -6.59
N TRP A 39 12.30 -1.58 -6.92
CA TRP A 39 13.34 -2.28 -7.66
C TRP A 39 12.82 -2.58 -9.06
N GLU A 40 13.62 -2.26 -10.07
CA GLU A 40 13.34 -2.58 -11.46
C GLU A 40 14.36 -3.60 -11.96
N GLY A 41 13.90 -4.55 -12.77
CA GLY A 41 14.73 -5.63 -13.27
C GLY A 41 13.86 -6.65 -14.00
N GLY A 42 14.45 -7.33 -14.97
CA GLY A 42 13.80 -8.40 -15.71
C GLY A 42 14.46 -9.74 -15.42
N TYR A 43 13.75 -10.83 -15.66
CA TYR A 43 14.39 -12.14 -15.73
C TYR A 43 15.26 -12.19 -17.01
N PRO A 44 16.52 -12.67 -16.98
CA PRO A 44 17.30 -13.28 -15.88
C PRO A 44 18.35 -12.33 -15.25
N LEU A 45 18.21 -11.02 -15.42
CA LEU A 45 19.23 -9.99 -15.21
C LEU A 45 19.10 -9.26 -13.87
N PRO A 46 20.18 -8.64 -13.35
CA PRO A 46 20.20 -8.12 -11.99
C PRO A 46 19.18 -6.99 -11.79
N SER A 47 18.40 -7.11 -10.71
CA SER A 47 17.52 -6.04 -10.27
C SER A 47 18.34 -4.86 -9.76
N ARG A 48 17.94 -3.65 -10.13
CA ARG A 48 18.53 -2.41 -9.64
C ARG A 48 17.47 -1.61 -8.90
N ARG A 49 17.88 -0.98 -7.80
CA ARG A 49 17.03 -0.02 -7.11
C ARG A 49 16.82 1.20 -8.01
N VAL A 50 15.55 1.60 -8.17
CA VAL A 50 15.18 2.82 -8.90
C VAL A 50 15.76 4.03 -8.15
N LYS A 51 16.15 5.07 -8.88
CA LYS A 51 16.85 6.24 -8.31
C LYS A 51 16.02 7.03 -7.30
N ALA A 52 14.70 7.06 -7.49
CA ALA A 52 13.78 7.79 -6.64
C ALA A 52 12.72 6.83 -6.08
N PRO A 53 12.35 6.96 -4.80
CA PRO A 53 11.24 6.20 -4.25
C PRO A 53 9.93 6.68 -4.91
N LEU A 54 8.96 5.78 -4.99
CA LEU A 54 7.65 6.09 -5.59
C LEU A 54 6.59 6.20 -4.49
N PRO A 55 5.66 7.16 -4.60
CA PRO A 55 4.56 7.28 -3.66
C PRO A 55 3.63 6.08 -3.82
N ARG A 56 3.48 5.30 -2.76
CA ARG A 56 2.58 4.15 -2.68
C ARG A 56 1.59 4.31 -1.54
N ILE A 57 0.45 3.64 -1.68
CA ILE A 57 -0.55 3.54 -0.64
C ILE A 57 -0.43 2.16 0.02
N LEU A 58 -0.44 2.16 1.35
CA LEU A 58 -0.35 0.98 2.20
C LEU A 58 -1.53 1.00 3.18
N CYS A 59 -2.00 -0.19 3.56
CA CYS A 59 -2.85 -0.33 4.74
C CYS A 59 -2.00 -0.22 6.01
N PRO A 60 -2.62 0.05 7.18
CA PRO A 60 -1.89 0.18 8.44
C PRO A 60 -1.07 -1.07 8.79
N GLU A 61 -1.61 -2.27 8.54
CA GLU A 61 -0.91 -3.54 8.78
C GLU A 61 0.32 -3.72 7.90
N CYS A 62 0.20 -3.55 6.58
CA CYS A 62 1.36 -3.66 5.69
C CYS A 62 2.39 -2.55 5.94
N TYR A 63 1.94 -1.36 6.33
CA TYR A 63 2.83 -0.30 6.77
C TYR A 63 3.61 -0.71 8.02
N ALA A 64 2.94 -1.26 9.04
CA ALA A 64 3.57 -1.74 10.26
C ALA A 64 4.52 -2.91 9.99
N ALA A 65 4.17 -3.85 9.12
CA ALA A 65 5.03 -4.99 8.79
C ALA A 65 6.31 -4.57 8.04
N LEU A 66 6.24 -3.55 7.18
CA LEU A 66 7.39 -3.07 6.41
C LEU A 66 8.22 -2.00 7.13
N TYR A 67 7.60 -1.21 8.01
CA TYR A 67 8.18 0.00 8.57
C TYR A 67 7.90 0.25 10.06
N GLY A 68 7.07 -0.57 10.71
CA GLY A 68 6.91 -0.57 12.15
C GLY A 68 8.20 -1.05 12.80
N LYS A 69 8.62 -0.36 13.87
CA LYS A 69 9.78 -0.77 14.68
C LYS A 69 9.45 -1.97 15.55
#